data_AF-A0A7W7R9I4-F1
#
_entry.id   AF-A0A7W7R9I4-F1
#
_cell.length_a   1.000
_cell.length_b   1.000
_cell.length_c   1.000
_cell.angle_alpha   90.00
_cell.angle_beta   90.00
_cell.angle_gamma   90.00
#
_symmetry.space_group_name_H-M   'P 1'
#
loop_
_entity.id
_entity.type
_entity.pdbx_description
1 polymer ?
#
loop_
_entity_poly.entity_id
_entity_poly.type
_entity_poly.pdbx_seq_one_letter_code
_entity_poly.pdbx_strand_id
1 'polypeptide(L)'
;MGQSAGGAAGGCAERQDAGGPLALGQRRELGGDLGAEGLQVGADGPSGNPVARLLMPGEKWVTLAVLLAPTTFLALRSPLLLLAVPTLGWRFWSTNPAYRGTFFHYGAVLMPIVFIAFADALTRLRAAGVLPRWTIRCLVGAALTVTAATLPAQPLSALARPATWQHDQAAEAVREVLRRIPDGARVAAANGLAPQLTARTEVYLFPRYPGGPAVRPEWVAAYDRPQDGLFPARQESDALRALPCAGYTPVANGGGVTVYRLAPGTNGASLT
;
A
#
# COMPACT_ATOMS: atom_id res chain seq x y z
N MET A 1 -13.69 53.52 -32.42
CA MET A 1 -12.61 53.29 -31.42
C MET A 1 -13.21 52.34 -30.37
N GLY A 2 -13.24 51.03 -30.59
CA GLY A 2 -12.19 50.03 -30.32
C GLY A 2 -12.51 49.33 -28.99
N GLN A 3 -13.13 48.12 -28.99
CA GLN A 3 -12.51 46.79 -28.74
C GLN A 3 -11.58 46.76 -27.50
N SER A 4 -11.52 45.78 -26.59
CA SER A 4 -12.07 44.43 -26.41
C SER A 4 -11.69 43.96 -24.97
N ALA A 5 -12.33 42.90 -24.49
CA ALA A 5 -12.06 42.17 -23.25
C ALA A 5 -10.71 41.42 -23.19
N GLY A 6 -10.33 41.00 -21.97
CA GLY A 6 -9.33 39.96 -21.66
C GLY A 6 -8.58 40.29 -20.36
N GLY A 7 -8.37 39.43 -19.37
CA GLY A 7 -8.65 38.01 -19.17
C GLY A 7 -7.86 37.61 -17.91
N ALA A 8 -8.57 37.30 -16.81
CA ALA A 8 -7.97 36.84 -15.57
C ALA A 8 -7.86 35.31 -15.59
N ALA A 9 -6.75 34.78 -16.12
CA ALA A 9 -6.38 33.37 -16.02
C ALA A 9 -4.90 33.20 -16.35
N GLY A 10 -4.03 33.48 -15.37
CA GLY A 10 -2.58 33.33 -15.54
C GLY A 10 -1.88 33.38 -14.20
N GLY A 11 -1.82 32.23 -13.50
CA GLY A 11 -1.18 32.18 -12.19
C GLY A 11 -1.27 30.84 -11.46
N CYS A 12 -1.13 29.69 -12.14
CA CYS A 12 -0.77 28.42 -11.48
C CYS A 12 0.44 27.73 -12.15
N ALA A 13 1.13 28.43 -13.06
CA ALA A 13 2.47 28.06 -13.53
C ALA A 13 3.40 29.24 -13.23
N GLU A 14 4.65 28.96 -12.88
CA GLU A 14 5.71 29.92 -12.51
C GLU A 14 5.78 30.35 -11.03
N ARG A 15 6.25 29.45 -10.16
CA ARG A 15 7.16 29.84 -9.07
C ARG A 15 8.14 28.70 -8.76
N GLN A 16 9.15 28.56 -9.62
CA GLN A 16 10.40 27.89 -9.28
C GLN A 16 11.42 28.93 -8.79
N ASP A 17 12.29 28.46 -7.90
CA ASP A 17 13.53 29.06 -7.39
C ASP A 17 13.48 30.10 -6.26
N ALA A 18 13.91 29.64 -5.08
CA ALA A 18 15.06 30.23 -4.37
C ALA A 18 15.64 29.21 -3.39
N GLY A 19 16.80 28.63 -3.73
CA GLY A 19 17.63 27.86 -2.81
C GLY A 19 18.44 28.75 -1.87
N GLY A 20 18.67 28.28 -0.65
CA GLY A 20 19.54 28.87 0.38
C GLY A 20 19.79 27.85 1.51
N PRO A 21 20.94 27.88 2.20
CA PRO A 21 21.79 26.70 2.39
C PRO A 21 21.40 25.75 3.52
N LEU A 22 21.78 24.49 3.29
CA LEU A 22 21.66 23.33 4.16
C LEU A 22 22.49 23.48 5.44
N ALA A 23 21.83 23.37 6.60
CA ALA A 23 22.49 23.05 7.86
C ALA A 23 22.67 21.52 7.95
N LEU A 24 23.87 21.05 7.58
CA LEU A 24 24.40 19.72 7.87
C LEU A 24 24.54 19.56 9.39
N GLY A 25 23.56 18.91 10.04
CA GLY A 25 23.68 18.76 11.50
C GLY A 25 22.60 17.98 12.24
N GLN A 26 21.80 17.12 11.60
CA GLN A 26 20.96 16.17 12.36
C GLN A 26 20.54 14.99 11.50
N ARG A 27 21.54 14.21 11.07
CA ARG A 27 21.37 13.00 10.28
C ARG A 27 21.91 11.80 11.06
N ARG A 28 21.17 11.35 12.07
CA ARG A 28 21.26 10.00 12.62
C ARG A 28 20.11 9.75 13.58
N GLU A 29 19.51 8.58 13.43
CA GLU A 29 18.49 7.97 14.29
C GLU A 29 17.05 8.43 14.04
N LEU A 30 16.41 7.77 13.04
CA LEU A 30 15.02 7.32 13.00
C LEU A 30 14.71 6.91 11.55
N GLY A 31 14.84 5.62 11.25
CA GLY A 31 14.57 5.06 9.94
C GLY A 31 15.33 3.75 9.75
N GLY A 32 14.68 2.65 10.12
CA GLY A 32 15.19 1.31 9.82
C GLY A 32 15.31 1.13 8.31
N ASP A 33 16.55 1.00 7.87
CA ASP A 33 16.97 0.90 6.47
C ASP A 33 16.78 -0.54 5.94
N LEU A 34 15.54 -1.06 6.01
CA LEU A 34 15.15 -2.38 5.47
C LEU A 34 13.81 -2.30 4.71
N GLY A 35 13.66 -1.33 3.82
CA GLY A 35 12.43 -1.20 3.02
C GLY A 35 12.53 -0.41 1.72
N ALA A 36 13.71 0.03 1.31
CA ALA A 36 13.87 0.96 0.18
C ALA A 36 14.67 0.38 -1.01
N GLU A 37 14.67 -0.95 -1.21
CA GLU A 37 15.06 -1.50 -2.53
C GLU A 37 13.87 -1.41 -3.50
N GLY A 38 13.80 -0.26 -4.17
CA GLY A 38 13.54 -0.18 -5.60
C GLY A 38 12.24 -0.79 -6.12
N LEU A 39 11.10 -0.17 -5.80
CA LEU A 39 9.91 -0.30 -6.64
C LEU A 39 10.10 0.57 -7.91
N GLN A 40 11.06 0.24 -8.77
CA GLN A 40 11.05 0.73 -10.14
C GLN A 40 9.98 -0.02 -10.91
N VAL A 41 8.77 0.54 -10.91
CA VAL A 41 7.65 0.06 -11.72
C VAL A 41 7.94 0.44 -13.17
N GLY A 42 8.48 -0.52 -13.93
CA GLY A 42 8.51 -0.45 -15.38
C GLY A 42 7.09 -0.29 -15.91
N ALA A 43 6.85 0.83 -16.61
CA ALA A 43 5.62 1.08 -17.35
C ALA A 43 5.63 0.24 -18.63
N ASP A 44 5.38 -1.06 -18.52
CA ASP A 44 5.18 -1.90 -19.69
C ASP A 44 3.75 -1.70 -20.21
N GLY A 45 3.66 -1.06 -21.38
CA GLY A 45 2.40 -0.82 -22.09
C GLY A 45 1.66 -2.12 -22.50
N PRO A 46 0.41 -2.03 -23.00
CA PRO A 46 -0.50 -3.18 -23.13
C PRO A 46 -0.15 -4.21 -24.21
N SER A 47 1.02 -4.17 -24.84
CA SER A 47 1.39 -5.00 -25.99
C SER A 47 2.61 -5.85 -25.70
N GLY A 48 2.41 -6.96 -24.99
CA GLY A 48 3.45 -7.96 -24.74
C GLY A 48 2.86 -9.36 -24.81
N ASN A 49 3.64 -10.31 -25.33
CA ASN A 49 3.30 -11.74 -25.42
C ASN A 49 2.61 -12.21 -24.11
N PRO A 50 1.40 -12.79 -24.17
CA PRO A 50 0.65 -13.19 -22.97
C PRO A 50 1.40 -14.20 -22.08
N VAL A 51 2.24 -15.05 -22.68
CA VAL A 51 3.12 -15.98 -21.97
C VAL A 51 4.24 -15.24 -21.25
N ALA A 52 4.87 -14.26 -21.91
CA ALA A 52 5.86 -13.40 -21.29
C ALA A 52 5.24 -12.59 -20.14
N ARG A 53 4.03 -12.07 -20.33
CA ARG A 53 3.30 -11.39 -19.27
C ARG A 53 3.06 -12.32 -18.08
N LEU A 54 2.76 -13.59 -18.30
CA LEU A 54 2.54 -14.56 -17.21
C LEU A 54 3.84 -14.94 -16.49
N LEU A 55 4.96 -15.11 -17.19
CA LEU A 55 6.19 -15.73 -16.68
C LEU A 55 7.36 -14.76 -16.42
N MET A 56 7.40 -13.58 -17.05
CA MET A 56 8.61 -12.76 -17.16
C MET A 56 8.76 -11.58 -16.18
N PRO A 57 7.79 -11.21 -15.33
CA PRO A 57 8.15 -10.44 -14.15
C PRO A 57 8.81 -11.35 -13.11
N GLY A 58 10.11 -11.14 -12.82
CA GLY A 58 10.87 -11.92 -11.83
C GLY A 58 10.23 -11.95 -10.43
N GLU A 59 9.47 -10.90 -10.08
CA GLU A 59 8.63 -10.79 -8.89
C GLU A 59 7.68 -11.99 -8.67
N LYS A 60 7.24 -12.64 -9.76
CA LYS A 60 6.32 -13.78 -9.67
C LYS A 60 7.01 -15.04 -9.19
N TRP A 61 8.24 -15.27 -9.64
CA TRP A 61 9.05 -16.39 -9.17
C TRP A 61 9.43 -16.21 -7.71
N VAL A 62 9.76 -14.98 -7.31
CA VAL A 62 9.94 -14.64 -5.89
C VAL A 62 8.67 -14.93 -5.09
N THR A 63 7.50 -14.52 -5.61
CA THR A 63 6.22 -14.78 -4.94
C THR A 63 5.93 -16.27 -4.80
N LEU A 64 6.17 -17.09 -5.84
CA LEU A 64 6.00 -18.54 -5.78
C LEU A 64 7.00 -19.19 -4.81
N ALA A 65 8.26 -18.75 -4.82
CA ALA A 65 9.27 -19.25 -3.91
C ALA A 65 8.91 -18.94 -2.46
N VAL A 66 8.52 -17.71 -2.15
CA VAL A 66 8.07 -17.30 -0.81
C VAL A 66 6.79 -18.06 -0.40
N LEU A 67 5.87 -18.30 -1.33
CA LEU A 67 4.64 -19.05 -1.07
C LEU A 67 4.91 -20.51 -0.70
N LEU A 68 5.89 -21.16 -1.35
CA LEU A 68 6.17 -22.59 -1.18
C LEU A 68 7.28 -22.87 -0.15
N ALA A 69 8.13 -21.90 0.15
CA ALA A 69 9.23 -22.03 1.10
C ALA A 69 8.81 -22.57 2.49
N PRO A 70 7.69 -22.14 3.11
CA PRO A 70 7.24 -22.69 4.40
C PRO A 70 6.97 -24.19 4.38
N THR A 71 6.75 -24.77 3.19
CA THR A 71 6.52 -26.21 3.01
C THR A 71 7.75 -26.95 2.49
N THR A 72 8.92 -26.29 2.43
CA THR A 72 10.14 -26.79 1.80
C THR A 72 9.90 -27.30 0.37
N PHE A 73 8.98 -26.65 -0.36
CA PHE A 73 8.51 -27.04 -1.70
C PHE A 73 7.83 -28.42 -1.78
N LEU A 74 7.59 -29.09 -0.65
CA LEU A 74 7.02 -30.44 -0.64
C LEU A 74 5.53 -30.45 -1.02
N ALA A 75 4.82 -29.32 -0.85
CA ALA A 75 3.46 -29.15 -1.33
C ALA A 75 3.30 -29.43 -2.83
N LEU A 76 4.35 -29.27 -3.64
CA LEU A 76 4.35 -29.59 -5.08
C LEU A 76 4.09 -31.07 -5.37
N ARG A 77 4.24 -31.96 -4.39
CA ARG A 77 3.98 -33.40 -4.55
C ARG A 77 2.51 -33.77 -4.37
N SER A 78 1.65 -32.82 -3.99
CA SER A 78 0.22 -33.05 -3.83
C SER A 78 -0.58 -32.47 -5.00
N PRO A 79 -1.53 -33.23 -5.56
CA PRO A 79 -2.45 -32.69 -6.56
C PRO A 79 -3.36 -31.59 -6.00
N LEU A 80 -3.52 -31.49 -4.67
CA LEU A 80 -4.34 -30.45 -4.04
C LEU A 80 -3.80 -29.05 -4.26
N LEU A 81 -2.49 -28.92 -4.57
CA LEU A 81 -1.91 -27.62 -4.91
C LEU A 81 -2.52 -27.01 -6.18
N LEU A 82 -3.14 -27.83 -7.06
CA LEU A 82 -3.85 -27.33 -8.24
C LEU A 82 -5.02 -26.39 -7.87
N LEU A 83 -5.56 -26.49 -6.66
CA LEU A 83 -6.60 -25.57 -6.17
C LEU A 83 -6.08 -24.12 -6.02
N ALA A 84 -4.77 -23.91 -5.92
CA ALA A 84 -4.17 -22.58 -5.88
C ALA A 84 -4.03 -21.94 -7.28
N VAL A 85 -4.09 -22.74 -8.34
CA VAL A 85 -3.82 -22.30 -9.72
C VAL A 85 -4.80 -21.23 -10.20
N PRO A 86 -6.14 -21.34 -10.01
CA PRO A 86 -7.05 -20.30 -10.47
C PRO A 86 -6.72 -18.93 -9.85
N THR A 87 -6.44 -18.92 -8.55
CA THR A 87 -6.11 -17.70 -7.81
C THR A 87 -4.78 -17.09 -8.26
N LEU A 88 -3.74 -17.93 -8.44
CA LEU A 88 -2.46 -17.48 -8.99
C LEU A 88 -2.59 -16.98 -10.43
N GLY A 89 -3.43 -17.64 -11.23
CA GLY A 89 -3.66 -17.33 -12.63
C GLY A 89 -4.22 -15.94 -12.83
N TRP A 90 -5.36 -15.61 -12.21
CA TRP A 90 -5.92 -14.25 -12.34
C TRP A 90 -4.99 -13.20 -11.72
N ARG A 91 -4.36 -13.52 -10.59
CA ARG A 91 -3.46 -12.63 -9.85
C ARG A 91 -2.26 -12.23 -10.71
N PHE A 92 -1.60 -13.20 -11.35
CA PHE A 92 -0.45 -12.96 -12.22
C PHE A 92 -0.83 -12.41 -13.60
N TRP A 93 -2.07 -12.62 -14.04
CA TRP A 93 -2.56 -12.01 -15.27
C TRP A 93 -2.85 -10.52 -15.14
N SER A 94 -3.25 -10.05 -13.95
CA SER A 94 -3.66 -8.67 -13.72
C SER A 94 -2.57 -7.64 -14.04
N THR A 95 -2.96 -6.49 -14.61
CA THR A 95 -2.06 -5.34 -14.82
C THR A 95 -1.70 -4.64 -13.51
N ASN A 96 -2.51 -4.80 -12.47
CA ASN A 96 -2.30 -4.13 -11.19
C ASN A 96 -1.04 -4.71 -10.49
N PRO A 97 0.02 -3.90 -10.27
CA PRO A 97 1.25 -4.36 -9.63
C PRO A 97 1.04 -4.87 -8.20
N ALA A 98 0.02 -4.38 -7.48
CA ALA A 98 -0.30 -4.84 -6.13
C ALA A 98 -0.58 -6.35 -6.05
N TYR A 99 -1.05 -6.95 -7.14
CA TYR A 99 -1.33 -8.38 -7.20
C TYR A 99 -0.08 -9.21 -7.48
N ARG A 100 1.04 -8.67 -7.95
CA ARG A 100 2.16 -9.52 -8.43
C ARG A 100 3.22 -9.80 -7.37
N GLY A 101 3.43 -8.88 -6.42
CA GLY A 101 4.42 -9.02 -5.34
C GLY A 101 3.89 -9.63 -4.04
N THR A 102 4.73 -9.67 -3.01
CA THR A 102 4.45 -10.28 -1.70
C THR A 102 3.97 -9.30 -0.63
N PHE A 103 4.01 -8.00 -0.90
CA PHE A 103 3.72 -6.93 0.07
C PHE A 103 2.25 -6.90 0.53
N PHE A 104 1.32 -7.31 -0.33
CA PHE A 104 -0.10 -7.37 0.00
C PHE A 104 -0.54 -8.78 0.43
N HIS A 105 -1.63 -8.83 1.19
CA HIS A 105 -2.19 -10.04 1.82
C HIS A 105 -2.72 -11.10 0.84
N TYR A 106 -2.62 -10.90 -0.48
CA TYR A 106 -3.11 -11.85 -1.48
C TYR A 106 -2.45 -13.24 -1.37
N GLY A 107 -1.27 -13.34 -0.76
CA GLY A 107 -0.63 -14.62 -0.47
C GLY A 107 -1.30 -15.40 0.68
N ALA A 108 -1.93 -14.69 1.63
CA ALA A 108 -2.50 -15.29 2.83
C ALA A 108 -3.65 -16.27 2.50
N VAL A 109 -4.48 -15.93 1.50
CA VAL A 109 -5.61 -16.77 1.06
C VAL A 109 -5.14 -18.10 0.45
N LEU A 110 -3.90 -18.16 -0.06
CA LEU A 110 -3.32 -19.37 -0.63
C LEU A 110 -2.71 -20.31 0.42
N MET A 111 -2.33 -19.79 1.59
CA MET A 111 -1.62 -20.56 2.62
C MET A 111 -2.39 -21.79 3.08
N PRO A 112 -3.71 -21.74 3.37
CA PRO A 112 -4.47 -22.94 3.73
C PRO A 112 -4.37 -24.05 2.68
N ILE A 113 -4.46 -23.70 1.39
CA ILE A 113 -4.34 -24.67 0.29
C ILE A 113 -2.93 -25.27 0.27
N VAL A 114 -1.90 -24.44 0.39
CA VAL A 114 -0.49 -24.87 0.38
C VAL A 114 -0.16 -25.79 1.56
N PHE A 115 -0.65 -25.48 2.76
CA PHE A 115 -0.43 -26.34 3.93
C PHE A 115 -1.23 -27.64 3.89
N ILE A 116 -2.45 -27.64 3.35
CA ILE A 116 -3.22 -28.87 3.10
C ILE A 116 -2.48 -29.75 2.07
N ALA A 117 -1.99 -29.16 0.98
CA ALA A 117 -1.19 -29.85 -0.02
C ALA A 117 0.11 -30.43 0.58
N PHE A 118 0.77 -29.70 1.48
CA PHE A 118 1.93 -30.19 2.22
C PHE A 118 1.62 -31.39 3.11
N ALA A 119 0.53 -31.34 3.88
CA ALA A 119 0.10 -32.45 4.72
C ALA A 119 -0.26 -33.69 3.87
N ASP A 120 -1.02 -33.51 2.78
CA ASP A 120 -1.35 -34.58 1.84
C ASP A 120 -0.08 -35.19 1.23
N ALA A 121 0.89 -34.39 0.79
CA ALA A 121 2.18 -34.88 0.29
C ALA A 121 2.93 -35.75 1.32
N LEU A 122 2.99 -35.32 2.59
CA LEU A 122 3.61 -36.09 3.67
C LEU A 122 2.88 -37.42 3.93
N THR A 123 1.54 -37.41 3.92
CA THR A 123 0.75 -38.64 4.13
C THR A 123 0.93 -39.64 2.99
N ARG A 124 0.98 -39.17 1.74
CA ARG A 124 1.25 -40.01 0.56
C ARG A 124 2.63 -40.62 0.60
N LEU A 125 3.66 -39.83 0.92
CA LEU A 125 5.05 -40.32 1.05
C LEU A 125 5.18 -41.38 2.14
N ARG A 126 4.45 -41.21 3.25
CA ARG A 126 4.39 -42.19 4.34
C ARG A 126 3.66 -43.45 3.92
N ALA A 127 2.50 -43.33 3.27
CA ALA A 127 1.66 -44.46 2.87
C ALA A 127 2.32 -45.31 1.78
N ALA A 128 3.04 -44.67 0.85
CA ALA A 128 3.79 -45.35 -0.20
C ALA A 128 5.08 -46.03 0.31
N GLY A 129 5.45 -45.85 1.58
CA GLY A 129 6.68 -46.42 2.15
C GLY A 129 7.98 -45.88 1.54
N VAL A 130 7.92 -44.80 0.76
CA VAL A 130 9.05 -44.23 0.01
C VAL A 130 10.10 -43.66 0.95
N LEU A 131 9.68 -43.11 2.09
CA LEU A 131 10.56 -42.48 3.07
C LEU A 131 10.34 -43.07 4.48
N PRO A 132 11.42 -43.31 5.24
CA PRO A 132 11.29 -43.75 6.63
C PRO A 132 10.73 -42.62 7.51
N ARG A 133 10.13 -43.00 8.64
CA ARG A 133 9.42 -42.05 9.54
C ARG A 133 10.30 -40.91 10.06
N TRP A 134 11.59 -41.15 10.25
CA TRP A 134 12.51 -40.12 10.72
C TRP A 134 12.74 -39.04 9.65
N THR A 135 12.84 -39.41 8.37
CA THR A 135 12.98 -38.44 7.27
C THR A 135 11.76 -37.54 7.17
N ILE A 136 10.56 -38.10 7.32
CA ILE A 136 9.32 -37.30 7.36
C ILE A 136 9.35 -36.30 8.53
N ARG A 137 9.82 -36.71 9.71
CA ARG A 137 10.00 -35.79 10.86
C ARG A 137 11.03 -34.71 10.56
N CYS A 138 12.14 -35.04 9.90
CA CYS A 138 13.13 -34.05 9.48
C CYS A 138 12.56 -33.05 8.48
N LEU A 139 11.71 -33.48 7.53
CA LEU A 139 11.04 -32.59 6.57
C LEU A 139 10.08 -31.62 7.27
N VAL A 140 9.28 -32.11 8.23
CA VAL A 140 8.43 -31.25 9.07
C VAL A 140 9.28 -30.28 9.89
N GLY A 141 10.37 -30.76 10.50
CA GLY A 141 11.32 -29.93 11.22
C GLY A 141 11.92 -28.83 10.34
N ALA A 142 12.32 -29.15 9.11
CA ALA A 142 12.84 -28.19 8.15
C ALA A 142 11.79 -27.13 7.76
N ALA A 143 10.54 -27.53 7.52
CA ALA A 143 9.43 -26.61 7.26
C ALA A 143 9.19 -25.64 8.43
N LEU A 144 9.21 -26.15 9.66
CA LEU A 144 9.12 -25.33 10.87
C LEU A 144 10.31 -24.38 11.00
N THR A 145 11.53 -24.85 10.74
CA THR A 145 12.73 -24.00 10.79
C THR A 145 12.68 -22.89 9.75
N VAL A 146 12.28 -23.17 8.51
CA VAL A 146 12.13 -22.14 7.47
C VAL A 146 11.07 -21.11 7.89
N THR A 147 9.92 -21.57 8.38
CA THR A 147 8.87 -20.67 8.87
C THR A 147 9.38 -19.78 10.01
N ALA A 148 10.02 -20.38 11.02
CA ALA A 148 10.59 -19.66 12.16
C ALA A 148 11.67 -18.65 11.72
N ALA A 149 12.55 -19.02 10.78
CA ALA A 149 13.60 -18.15 10.25
C ALA A 149 13.04 -16.91 9.52
N THR A 150 11.82 -16.99 8.99
CA THR A 150 11.18 -15.84 8.31
C THR A 150 10.44 -14.89 9.25
N LEU A 151 10.08 -15.32 10.48
CA LEU A 151 9.33 -14.50 11.44
C LEU A 151 9.96 -13.12 11.72
N PRO A 152 11.29 -12.96 11.86
CA PRO A 152 11.89 -11.65 12.10
C PRO A 152 11.68 -10.64 10.97
N ALA A 153 11.53 -11.12 9.73
CA ALA A 153 11.26 -10.28 8.56
C ALA A 153 9.76 -9.95 8.40
N GLN A 154 8.89 -10.51 9.25
CA GLN A 154 7.46 -10.25 9.22
C GLN A 154 7.05 -9.15 10.21
N PRO A 155 5.88 -8.51 10.01
CA PRO A 155 5.32 -7.55 10.96
C PRO A 155 5.15 -8.11 12.38
N LEU A 156 5.07 -9.45 12.54
CA LEU A 156 5.03 -10.12 13.84
C LEU A 156 6.25 -9.83 14.72
N SER A 157 7.40 -9.50 14.12
CA SER A 157 8.59 -9.10 14.87
C SER A 157 8.38 -7.83 15.70
N ALA A 158 7.42 -6.98 15.32
CA ALA A 158 7.06 -5.79 16.08
C ALA A 158 6.47 -6.16 17.46
N LEU A 159 5.76 -7.28 17.57
CA LEU A 159 5.16 -7.71 18.84
C LEU A 159 6.20 -7.96 19.94
N ALA A 160 7.43 -8.33 19.55
CA ALA A 160 8.54 -8.52 20.46
C ALA A 160 9.23 -7.21 20.89
N ARG A 161 8.91 -6.07 20.27
CA ARG A 161 9.52 -4.77 20.56
C ARG A 161 8.67 -4.03 21.59
N PRO A 162 9.24 -3.61 22.74
CA PRO A 162 8.50 -2.84 23.74
C PRO A 162 7.87 -1.56 23.17
N ALA A 163 8.55 -0.90 22.22
CA ALA A 163 8.07 0.31 21.56
C ALA A 163 6.70 0.14 20.87
N THR A 164 6.35 -1.07 20.42
CA THR A 164 5.04 -1.36 19.79
C THR A 164 3.87 -1.23 20.77
N TRP A 165 4.15 -1.36 22.07
CA TRP A 165 3.14 -1.30 23.14
C TRP A 165 3.15 0.04 23.89
N GLN A 166 4.09 0.93 23.55
CA GLN A 166 4.16 2.25 24.16
C GLN A 166 3.19 3.23 23.49
N HIS A 167 2.74 4.21 24.27
CA HIS A 167 1.90 5.27 23.74
C HIS A 167 2.68 6.13 22.74
N ASP A 168 2.19 6.21 21.51
CA ASP A 168 2.83 6.99 20.45
C ASP A 168 2.31 8.43 20.46
N GLN A 169 3.18 9.37 20.87
CA GLN A 169 2.87 10.81 20.86
C GLN A 169 2.60 11.33 19.45
N ALA A 170 3.23 10.76 18.42
CA ALA A 170 2.98 11.15 17.04
C ALA A 170 1.55 10.75 16.62
N ALA A 171 1.10 9.56 17.02
CA ALA A 171 -0.26 9.11 16.76
C ALA A 171 -1.32 9.99 17.46
N GLU A 172 -1.06 10.44 18.70
CA GLU A 172 -1.96 11.36 19.39
C GLU A 172 -2.01 12.74 18.71
N ALA A 173 -0.86 13.27 18.28
CA ALA A 173 -0.80 14.52 17.52
C ALA A 173 -1.60 14.42 16.21
N VAL A 174 -1.54 13.28 15.51
CA VAL A 174 -2.37 13.03 14.32
C VAL A 174 -3.87 13.03 14.68
N ARG A 175 -4.27 12.34 15.75
CA ARG A 175 -5.67 12.31 16.21
C ARG A 175 -6.19 13.71 16.56
N GLU A 176 -5.37 14.53 17.23
CA GLU A 176 -5.70 15.92 17.55
C GLU A 176 -5.98 16.76 16.29
N VAL A 177 -5.14 16.61 15.27
CA VAL A 177 -5.33 17.29 13.98
C VAL A 177 -6.60 16.79 13.27
N LEU A 178 -6.84 15.48 13.27
CA LEU A 178 -8.03 14.89 12.67
C LEU A 178 -9.33 15.31 13.40
N ARG A 179 -9.28 15.61 14.70
CA ARG A 179 -10.42 16.10 15.49
C ARG A 179 -10.95 17.46 14.99
N ARG A 180 -10.19 18.19 14.19
CA ARG A 180 -10.64 19.44 13.53
C ARG A 180 -11.69 19.20 12.45
N ILE A 181 -11.79 17.98 11.93
CA ILE A 181 -12.81 17.59 10.97
C ILE A 181 -14.12 17.33 11.75
N PRO A 182 -15.22 18.02 11.43
CA PRO A 182 -16.51 17.82 12.10
C PRO A 182 -17.10 16.44 11.85
N ASP A 183 -17.92 15.95 12.78
CA ASP A 183 -18.74 14.76 12.57
C ASP A 183 -19.77 15.02 11.45
N GLY A 184 -20.10 13.98 10.69
CA GLY A 184 -20.96 14.03 9.51
C GLY A 184 -20.33 14.67 8.27
N ALA A 185 -19.11 15.21 8.36
CA ALA A 185 -18.45 15.87 7.23
C ALA A 185 -18.06 14.87 6.13
N ARG A 186 -17.95 15.36 4.90
CA ARG A 186 -17.32 14.64 3.79
C ARG A 186 -15.82 14.94 3.76
N VAL A 187 -15.00 13.90 3.86
CA VAL A 187 -13.54 14.02 3.94
C VAL A 187 -12.85 13.14 2.92
N ALA A 188 -11.90 13.70 2.18
CA ALA A 188 -10.90 12.93 1.46
C ALA A 188 -9.71 12.64 2.38
N ALA A 189 -9.44 11.38 2.71
CA ALA A 189 -8.37 11.01 3.63
C ALA A 189 -7.33 10.11 2.94
N ALA A 190 -6.05 10.33 3.25
CA ALA A 190 -5.00 9.37 2.92
C ALA A 190 -5.31 8.01 3.54
N ASN A 191 -4.88 6.92 2.90
CA ASN A 191 -5.29 5.55 3.25
C ASN A 191 -5.07 5.19 4.73
N GLY A 192 -3.95 5.63 5.33
CA GLY A 192 -3.65 5.37 6.75
C GLY A 192 -4.46 6.20 7.74
N LEU A 193 -5.09 7.28 7.29
CA LEU A 193 -5.92 8.17 8.11
C LEU A 193 -7.41 7.83 8.00
N ALA A 194 -7.84 7.31 6.85
CA ALA A 194 -9.23 6.98 6.56
C ALA A 194 -9.93 6.15 7.67
N PRO A 195 -9.35 5.05 8.20
CA PRO A 195 -10.02 4.22 9.21
C PRO A 195 -10.33 4.95 10.52
N GLN A 196 -9.62 6.04 10.83
CA GLN A 196 -9.83 6.83 12.05
C GLN A 196 -11.04 7.78 11.92
N LEU A 197 -11.57 7.94 10.70
CA LEU A 197 -12.63 8.91 10.38
C LEU A 197 -13.93 8.22 9.95
N THR A 198 -13.89 6.96 9.51
CA THR A 198 -15.05 6.22 8.98
C THR A 198 -16.20 6.05 9.98
N ALA A 199 -15.92 6.08 11.30
CA ALA A 199 -16.95 5.97 12.32
C ALA A 199 -17.83 7.23 12.45
N ARG A 200 -17.35 8.39 11.99
CA ARG A 200 -18.01 9.69 12.23
C ARG A 200 -18.14 10.58 11.00
N THR A 201 -17.51 10.24 9.88
CA THR A 201 -17.51 11.05 8.65
C THR A 201 -17.79 10.18 7.41
N GLU A 202 -18.20 10.81 6.33
CA GLU A 202 -18.23 10.18 5.01
C GLU A 202 -16.85 10.28 4.37
N VAL A 203 -16.13 9.15 4.32
CA VAL A 203 -14.73 9.11 3.91
C VAL A 203 -14.59 8.72 2.44
N TYR A 204 -13.85 9.53 1.71
CA TYR A 204 -13.33 9.26 0.39
C TYR A 204 -11.83 9.05 0.46
N LEU A 205 -11.29 8.23 -0.44
CA LEU A 205 -9.87 7.91 -0.42
C LEU A 205 -9.08 8.92 -1.25
N PHE A 206 -8.17 9.67 -0.62
CA PHE A 206 -7.30 10.60 -1.33
C PHE A 206 -6.15 9.83 -2.04
N PRO A 207 -5.78 10.15 -3.30
CA PRO A 207 -6.29 11.24 -4.15
C PRO A 207 -7.37 10.81 -5.16
N ARG A 208 -7.98 9.62 -5.04
CA ARG A 208 -8.93 9.07 -6.03
C ARG A 208 -10.34 8.89 -5.45
N TYR A 209 -11.30 9.61 -6.01
CA TYR A 209 -12.69 9.61 -5.56
C TYR A 209 -13.58 8.67 -6.41
N PRO A 210 -14.47 7.87 -5.80
CA PRO A 210 -15.63 7.29 -6.48
C PRO A 210 -16.44 8.43 -7.11
N GLY A 211 -16.72 8.38 -8.43
CA GLY A 211 -17.43 9.45 -9.14
C GLY A 211 -16.54 10.53 -9.78
N GLY A 212 -15.21 10.44 -9.62
CA GLY A 212 -14.25 11.30 -10.31
C GLY A 212 -14.15 12.72 -9.71
N PRO A 213 -13.60 13.71 -10.46
CA PRO A 213 -13.31 15.06 -9.97
C PRO A 213 -14.56 15.86 -9.52
N ALA A 214 -15.75 15.40 -9.86
CA ALA A 214 -17.01 16.04 -9.47
C ALA A 214 -17.34 15.83 -7.98
N VAL A 215 -16.82 14.77 -7.36
CA VAL A 215 -16.92 14.60 -5.91
C VAL A 215 -15.89 15.51 -5.26
N ARG A 216 -16.38 16.49 -4.49
CA ARG A 216 -15.55 17.53 -3.87
C ARG A 216 -15.81 17.56 -2.36
N PRO A 217 -15.11 16.71 -1.59
CA PRO A 217 -15.24 16.67 -0.14
C PRO A 217 -14.89 18.03 0.47
N GLU A 218 -15.53 18.39 1.58
CA GLU A 218 -15.28 19.69 2.23
C GLU A 218 -13.92 19.73 2.92
N TRP A 219 -13.37 18.55 3.23
CA TRP A 219 -12.14 18.36 3.96
C TRP A 219 -11.19 17.43 3.23
N VAL A 220 -9.89 17.68 3.35
CA VAL A 220 -8.83 16.75 2.92
C VAL A 220 -7.89 16.53 4.09
N ALA A 221 -7.58 15.29 4.43
CA ALA A 221 -6.58 14.92 5.44
C ALA A 221 -5.50 14.07 4.79
N ALA A 222 -4.26 14.56 4.76
CA ALA A 222 -3.18 13.91 4.05
C ALA A 222 -1.85 14.04 4.81
N TYR A 223 -0.93 13.12 4.53
CA TYR A 223 0.41 13.16 5.10
C TYR A 223 1.24 14.26 4.43
N ASP A 224 2.02 14.99 5.23
CA ASP A 224 2.93 16.03 4.74
C ASP A 224 4.03 15.46 3.83
N ARG A 225 4.36 14.18 4.05
CA ARG A 225 5.33 13.42 3.27
C ARG A 225 4.69 12.09 2.82
N PRO A 226 4.03 12.06 1.65
CA PRO A 226 3.49 10.84 1.09
C PRO A 226 4.55 9.76 0.91
N GLN A 227 4.14 8.51 1.12
CA GLN A 227 4.98 7.32 0.93
C GLN A 227 4.29 6.39 -0.06
N ASP A 228 5.07 5.52 -0.71
CA ASP A 228 4.49 4.52 -1.61
C ASP A 228 3.59 3.56 -0.83
N GLY A 229 2.39 3.35 -1.34
CA GLY A 229 1.40 2.48 -0.71
C GLY A 229 0.29 2.10 -1.67
N LEU A 230 -0.96 2.37 -1.28
CA LEU A 230 -2.11 2.16 -2.16
C LEU A 230 -2.05 3.02 -3.42
N PHE A 231 -1.44 4.21 -3.31
CA PHE A 231 -1.06 5.07 -4.42
C PHE A 231 0.45 5.32 -4.39
N PRO A 232 1.09 5.58 -5.54
CA PRO A 232 2.47 6.05 -5.58
C PRO A 232 2.63 7.41 -4.89
N ALA A 233 3.74 7.59 -4.16
CA ALA A 233 4.01 8.83 -3.42
C ALA A 233 4.00 10.08 -4.30
N ARG A 234 4.48 9.95 -5.55
CA ARG A 234 4.45 11.05 -6.54
C ARG A 234 3.01 11.49 -6.86
N GLN A 235 2.11 10.53 -7.07
CA GLN A 235 0.72 10.81 -7.39
C GLN A 235 0.03 11.57 -6.25
N GLU A 236 0.23 11.14 -5.00
CA GLU A 236 -0.31 11.83 -3.84
C GLU A 236 0.32 13.22 -3.66
N SER A 237 1.61 13.36 -3.89
CA SER A 237 2.32 14.65 -3.85
C SER A 237 1.84 15.63 -4.92
N ASP A 238 1.55 15.17 -6.14
CA ASP A 238 0.96 15.97 -7.21
C ASP A 238 -0.43 16.45 -6.83
N ALA A 239 -1.26 15.57 -6.27
CA ALA A 239 -2.59 15.91 -5.80
C ALA A 239 -2.57 16.94 -4.66
N LEU A 240 -1.62 16.80 -3.71
CA LEU A 240 -1.41 17.78 -2.64
C LEU A 240 -1.05 19.17 -3.19
N ARG A 241 -0.15 19.24 -4.19
CA ARG A 241 0.21 20.50 -4.84
C ARG A 241 -0.96 21.15 -5.58
N ALA A 242 -1.93 20.35 -6.03
CA ALA A 242 -3.12 20.86 -6.73
C ALA A 242 -4.20 21.39 -5.77
N LEU A 243 -4.17 21.04 -4.48
CA LEU A 243 -5.20 21.45 -3.50
C LEU A 243 -5.44 22.97 -3.44
N PRO A 244 -4.42 23.84 -3.43
CA PRO A 244 -4.62 25.29 -3.42
C PRO A 244 -5.34 25.80 -4.68
N CYS A 245 -4.92 25.37 -5.88
CA CYS A 245 -5.61 25.74 -7.13
C CYS A 245 -7.03 25.13 -7.17
N ALA A 246 -7.27 24.04 -6.43
CA ALA A 246 -8.59 23.45 -6.21
C ALA A 246 -9.39 24.10 -5.06
N GLY A 247 -8.95 25.24 -4.50
CA GLY A 247 -9.70 26.03 -3.51
C GLY A 247 -9.64 25.52 -2.07
N TYR A 248 -8.72 24.61 -1.76
CA TYR A 248 -8.50 24.12 -0.40
C TYR A 248 -7.41 24.93 0.30
N THR A 249 -7.65 25.26 1.56
CA THR A 249 -6.68 25.94 2.42
C THR A 249 -6.33 25.07 3.63
N PRO A 250 -5.06 25.04 4.08
CA PRO A 250 -4.69 24.32 5.29
C PRO A 250 -5.33 24.99 6.51
N VAL A 251 -5.93 24.19 7.39
CA VAL A 251 -6.61 24.68 8.61
C VAL A 251 -6.05 24.08 9.89
N ALA A 252 -5.32 22.97 9.80
CA ALA A 252 -4.57 22.38 10.90
C ALA A 252 -3.38 21.55 10.38
N ASN A 253 -2.28 21.54 11.13
CA ASN A 253 -1.11 20.72 10.85
C ASN A 253 -0.54 20.19 12.17
N GLY A 254 -0.04 18.96 12.16
CA GLY A 254 0.60 18.32 13.31
C GLY A 254 0.79 16.82 13.09
N GLY A 255 1.80 16.24 13.75
CA GLY A 255 2.09 14.79 13.62
C GLY A 255 2.44 14.34 12.20
N GLY A 256 2.89 15.24 11.32
CA GLY A 256 3.16 14.96 9.91
C GLY A 256 1.91 14.83 9.03
N VAL A 257 0.77 15.35 9.49
CA VAL A 257 -0.50 15.40 8.77
C VAL A 257 -0.97 16.84 8.67
N THR A 258 -1.48 17.21 7.49
CA THR A 258 -2.19 18.46 7.26
C THR A 258 -3.65 18.18 6.92
N VAL A 259 -4.54 18.95 7.57
CA VAL A 259 -5.96 19.00 7.24
C VAL A 259 -6.23 20.29 6.47
N TYR A 260 -6.88 20.13 5.33
CA TYR A 260 -7.31 21.21 4.46
C TYR A 260 -8.83 21.31 4.46
N ARG A 261 -9.34 22.52 4.28
CA ARG A 261 -10.77 22.80 4.13
C ARG A 261 -11.02 23.52 2.83
N LEU A 262 -12.10 23.16 2.15
CA LEU A 262 -12.55 23.87 0.97
C LEU A 262 -13.05 25.27 1.36
N ALA A 263 -12.56 26.31 0.68
CA ALA A 263 -12.94 27.68 0.98
C ALA A 263 -14.47 27.90 0.80
N PRO A 264 -15.15 28.54 1.77
CA PRO A 264 -16.58 28.86 1.65
C PRO A 264 -16.78 29.86 0.51
N GLY A 265 -17.49 29.44 -0.54
CA GLY A 265 -17.73 30.23 -1.77
C GLY A 265 -17.56 29.49 -3.09
N THR A 266 -17.09 28.24 -3.07
CA THR A 266 -16.92 27.42 -4.30
C THR A 266 -18.00 26.35 -4.49
N ASN A 267 -19.05 26.35 -3.67
CA ASN A 267 -20.26 25.56 -3.85
C ASN A 267 -21.35 26.48 -4.43
N GLY A 268 -21.41 26.62 -5.75
CA GLY A 268 -22.35 27.55 -6.37
C GLY A 268 -22.26 27.64 -7.89
N ALA A 269 -22.34 26.50 -8.59
CA ALA A 269 -22.91 26.47 -9.94
C ALA A 269 -23.98 25.38 -9.93
N SER A 270 -25.15 25.74 -9.43
CA SER A 270 -26.38 24.98 -9.60
C SER A 270 -26.60 24.81 -11.10
N LEU A 271 -26.51 23.59 -11.60
CA LEU A 271 -27.01 23.24 -12.92
C LEU A 271 -28.54 23.20 -12.82
N THR A 272 -29.17 24.33 -13.13
CA THR A 272 -30.54 24.37 -13.69
C THR A 272 -30.46 24.22 -15.19
#